data_AF-A0AA44L9W4-F1
#
_entry.id   AF-A0AA44L9W4-F1
#
_cell.length_a   1.000
_cell.length_b   1.000
_cell.length_c   1.000
_cell.angle_alpha   90.00
_cell.angle_beta   90.00
_cell.angle_gamma   90.00
#
_symmetry.space_group_name_H-M   'P 1'
#
loop_
_entity.id
_entity.type
_entity.pdbx_description
1 polymer ?
#
loop_
_entity_poly.entity_id
_entity_poly.type
_entity_poly.pdbx_seq_one_letter_code
_entity_poly.pdbx_strand_id
1 'polypeptide(L)' 'MNVNFFVTCIGDALKSRMARDSVLLLEKLGCRVNFPEKQGCCGQPAINSGY' A
#
# COMPACT_ATOMS: atom_id res chain seq x y z
N MET A 1 -9.11 2.22 15.01
CA MET A 1 -9.12 1.14 13.99
C MET A 1 -7.68 0.73 13.70
N ASN A 2 -7.36 -0.57 13.60
CA ASN A 2 -6.01 -1.02 13.21
C ASN A 2 -6.00 -1.35 11.71
N VAL A 3 -4.98 -0.87 10.97
CA VAL A 3 -4.85 -1.06 9.51
C VAL A 3 -3.47 -1.61 9.20
N ASN A 4 -3.40 -2.76 8.51
CA ASN A 4 -2.16 -3.26 7.94
C ASN A 4 -2.03 -2.71 6.51
N PHE A 5 -1.07 -1.82 6.29
CA PHE A 5 -0.93 -1.12 5.02
C PHE A 5 -0.02 -1.89 4.06
N PHE A 6 -0.61 -2.43 3.00
CA PHE A 6 0.08 -3.15 1.93
C PHE A 6 0.29 -2.20 0.74
N VAL A 7 1.53 -1.77 0.51
CA VAL A 7 1.83 -0.67 -0.43
C VAL A 7 1.85 -1.12 -1.89
N THR A 8 2.10 -2.40 -2.15
CA THR A 8 2.35 -2.98 -3.50
C THR A 8 3.59 -2.41 -4.19
N CYS A 9 4.03 -3.06 -5.28
CA CYS A 9 5.16 -2.58 -6.08
C CYS A 9 4.87 -1.25 -6.80
N ILE A 10 3.63 -1.02 -7.24
CA ILE A 10 3.24 0.21 -7.94
C ILE A 10 3.18 1.38 -6.96
N GLY A 11 2.57 1.15 -5.78
CA GLY A 11 2.48 2.17 -4.73
C GLY A 11 3.86 2.63 -4.26
N ASP A 12 4.81 1.70 -4.11
CA ASP A 12 6.15 2.00 -3.62
C ASP A 12 7.05 2.59 -4.71
N ALA A 13 7.20 1.91 -5.84
CA ALA A 13 8.18 2.29 -6.86
C ALA A 13 7.69 3.40 -7.81
N LEU A 14 6.39 3.48 -8.08
CA LEU A 14 5.83 4.37 -9.12
C LEU A 14 4.94 5.48 -8.56
N LYS A 15 4.32 5.26 -7.39
CA LYS A 15 3.31 6.15 -6.79
C LYS A 15 3.60 6.47 -5.32
N SER A 16 4.88 6.59 -4.96
CA SER A 16 5.35 6.76 -3.58
C SER A 16 4.68 7.92 -2.81
N ARG A 17 4.38 9.04 -3.49
CA ARG A 17 3.63 10.16 -2.90
C ARG A 17 2.22 9.75 -2.47
N MET A 18 1.49 9.06 -3.34
CA MET A 18 0.13 8.59 -3.03
C MET A 18 0.14 7.57 -1.90
N ALA A 19 1.13 6.67 -1.85
CA ALA A 19 1.31 5.74 -0.73
C ALA A 19 1.51 6.48 0.60
N ARG A 20 2.42 7.47 0.64
CA ARG A 20 2.66 8.31 1.83
C ARG A 20 1.40 9.07 2.25
N ASP A 21 0.74 9.74 1.31
CA ASP A 21 -0.44 10.55 1.60
C ASP A 21 -1.61 9.71 2.13
N SER A 22 -1.71 8.44 1.70
CA SER A 22 -2.69 7.48 2.23
C SER A 22 -2.43 7.14 3.70
N VAL A 23 -1.18 6.93 4.09
CA VAL A 23 -0.81 6.70 5.51
C VAL A 23 -1.14 7.92 6.36
N LEU A 24 -0.74 9.11 5.90
CA LEU A 24 -1.01 10.37 6.62
C LEU A 24 -2.52 10.62 6.79
N LEU A 25 -3.32 10.32 5.77
CA LEU A 25 -4.78 10.43 5.85
C LEU A 25 -5.36 9.44 6.88
N LEU A 26 -4.92 8.19 6.86
CA LEU A 26 -5.37 7.17 7.81
C LEU A 26 -5.03 7.55 9.25
N GLU A 27 -3.81 8.02 9.51
CA GLU A 27 -3.38 8.50 10.81
C GLU A 27 -4.21 9.72 11.27
N LYS A 28 -4.48 10.67 10.37
CA LYS A 28 -5.35 11.82 10.65
C LYS A 28 -6.77 11.42 11.04
N LEU A 29 -7.27 10.31 10.50
CA LEU A 29 -8.58 9.74 10.84
C LEU A 29 -8.56 8.87 12.11
N GLY A 30 -7.43 8.82 12.83
CA GLY A 30 -7.30 8.05 14.07
C GLY A 30 -7.10 6.54 13.85
N CYS A 31 -6.65 6.12 12.66
CA CYS A 31 -6.26 4.75 12.40
C CYS A 31 -4.82 4.52 12.89
N ARG A 32 -4.59 3.36 13.51
CA ARG A 32 -3.24 2.87 13.82
C ARG A 32 -2.74 2.06 12.63
N VAL A 33 -1.80 2.63 11.89
CA VAL A 33 -1.25 2.02 10.68
C VAL A 33 -0.03 1.18 11.03
N ASN A 34 -0.07 -0.09 10.68
CA ASN A 34 1.07 -1.00 10.75
C ASN A 34 1.59 -1.23 9.33
N PHE A 35 2.91 -1.14 9.16
CA PHE A 35 3.57 -1.42 7.89
C PHE A 35 4.45 -2.66 8.02
N PRO A 36 3.98 -3.85 7.59
CA PRO A 36 4.80 -5.05 7.61
C PRO A 36 6.01 -4.90 6.69
N GLU A 37 7.23 -5.11 7.18
CA GLU A 37 8.46 -4.92 6.39
C GLU A 37 8.60 -5.91 5.23
N LYS A 38 8.12 -7.14 5.40
CA LYS A 38 8.26 -8.23 4.42
C LYS A 38 7.00 -8.37 3.57
N GLN A 39 6.77 -7.42 2.66
CA GLN A 39 5.65 -7.46 1.72
C GLN A 39 5.99 -8.27 0.47
N GLY A 40 5.08 -9.14 0.04
CA GLY A 40 5.23 -9.93 -1.19
C GLY A 40 4.63 -9.25 -2.42
N CYS A 41 4.92 -9.80 -3.60
CA CYS A 41 4.25 -9.39 -4.84
C CYS A 41 2.77 -9.83 -4.80
N CYS A 42 1.86 -8.92 -5.16
CA CYS A 42 0.43 -9.23 -5.25
C CYS A 42 0.02 -9.93 -6.56
N GLY A 43 0.91 -9.99 -7.55
CA GLY A 43 0.65 -10.58 -8.87
C GLY A 43 -0.30 -9.79 -9.77
N GLN A 44 -0.87 -8.68 -9.29
CA GLN A 44 -1.93 -7.95 -9.96
C GLN A 44 -1.60 -7.52 -11.41
N PRO A 45 -0.39 -6.99 -11.72
CA PRO A 45 -0.07 -6.63 -13.10
C PRO A 45 -0.11 -7.82 -14.07
N ALA A 46 0.35 -9.00 -13.62
CA ALA A 46 0.32 -10.21 -14.44
C ALA A 46 -1.11 -10.73 -14.61
N ILE A 47 -1.87 -10.85 -13.50
CA ILE A 47 -3.24 -11.37 -13.49
C ILE A 47 -4.19 -10.48 -14.32
N ASN A 48 -4.01 -9.16 -14.27
CA ASN A 48 -4.88 -8.20 -14.95
C ASN A 48 -4.39 -7.83 -16.37
N SER A 49 -3.30 -8.42 -16.85
CA SER A 49 -2.72 -8.10 -18.17
C SER A 49 -3.55 -8.60 -19.36
N GLY A 50 -4.46 -9.55 -19.12
CA GLY A 50 -5.32 -10.13 -20.16
C GLY A 50 -4.61 -11.12 -21.08
N TYR A 51 -3.42 -11.61 -20.71
CA TYR A 51 -2.70 -12.69 -21.37
C TYR A 51 -2.90 -14.03 -20.65
#